data_AF-A0A099NRR9-F1
#
_entry.id   AF-A0A099NRR9-F1
#
_cell.length_a   1.000
_cell.length_b   1.000
_cell.length_c   1.000
_cell.angle_alpha   90.00
_cell.angle_beta   90.00
_cell.angle_gamma   90.00
#
_symmetry.space_group_name_H-M   'P 1'
#
loop_
_entity.id
_entity.type
_entity.pdbx_description
1 polymer ?
#
loop_
_entity_poly.entity_id
_entity_poly.type
_entity_poly.pdbx_seq_one_letter_code
_entity_poly.pdbx_strand_id
1 'polypeptide(L)'
;MSDPGTTYRTREEVQNMRSKKDPIAGLKAHLLEFNIATEEEIKAFDKSARKYVDEQVKLADASPPPEAKMSILFEDVYVPGSEIPVLRGRIRDDSWSFEKGGFAYK
;
A
#
# COMPACT_ATOMS: atom_id res chain seq x y z
N MET A 1 -14.98 5.26 -2.51
CA MET A 1 -14.89 5.22 -1.03
C MET A 1 -15.90 4.19 -0.56
N SER A 2 -15.44 2.98 -0.23
CA SER A 2 -16.34 1.86 0.15
C SER A 2 -16.94 2.04 1.54
N ASP A 3 -16.21 2.70 2.45
CA ASP A 3 -16.70 3.09 3.76
C ASP A 3 -16.54 4.62 3.97
N PRO A 4 -17.65 5.38 3.95
CA PRO A 4 -17.63 6.82 4.23
C PRO A 4 -17.36 7.20 5.68
N GLY A 5 -17.50 6.27 6.62
CA GLY A 5 -17.22 6.51 8.04
C GLY A 5 -18.14 7.50 8.75
N THR A 6 -19.34 7.76 8.20
CA THR A 6 -20.36 8.65 8.81
C THR A 6 -21.61 7.91 9.29
N THR A 7 -21.72 6.61 9.01
CA THR A 7 -22.87 5.78 9.42
C THR A 7 -22.77 5.29 10.85
N TYR A 8 -21.56 5.26 11.42
CA TYR A 8 -21.27 4.75 12.76
C TYR A 8 -20.53 5.75 13.67
N ARG A 9 -20.29 6.98 13.19
CA ARG A 9 -19.71 8.08 13.97
C ARG A 9 -20.07 9.42 13.33
N THR A 10 -20.05 10.49 14.13
CA THR A 10 -20.43 11.83 13.64
C THR A 10 -19.24 12.56 13.02
N ARG A 11 -19.51 13.47 12.09
CA ARG A 11 -18.46 14.35 11.53
C ARG A 11 -17.86 15.27 12.60
N GLU A 12 -18.69 15.68 13.55
CA GLU A 12 -18.29 16.54 14.68
C GLU A 12 -17.28 15.85 15.59
N GLU A 13 -17.47 14.57 15.90
CA GLU A 13 -16.52 13.77 16.66
C GLU A 13 -15.15 13.73 15.94
N VAL A 14 -15.15 13.40 14.64
CA VAL A 14 -13.93 13.34 13.83
C VAL A 14 -13.23 14.69 13.78
N GLN A 15 -13.98 15.79 13.63
CA GLN A 15 -13.43 17.14 13.62
C GLN A 15 -12.87 17.55 14.99
N ASN A 16 -13.53 17.18 16.09
CA ASN A 16 -13.05 17.41 17.44
C ASN A 16 -11.73 16.68 17.70
N MET A 17 -11.62 15.43 17.26
CA MET A 17 -10.36 14.67 17.37
C MET A 17 -9.24 15.30 16.54
N ARG A 18 -9.50 15.65 15.28
CA ARG A 18 -8.50 16.29 14.40
C ARG A 18 -8.05 17.66 14.91
N SER A 19 -8.93 18.43 15.53
CA SER A 19 -8.57 19.78 16.02
C SER A 19 -7.84 19.75 17.37
N LYS A 20 -8.13 18.78 18.24
CA LYS A 20 -7.63 18.77 19.63
C LYS A 20 -6.56 17.72 19.92
N LYS A 21 -6.49 16.66 19.11
CA LYS A 21 -5.69 15.45 19.36
C LYS A 21 -4.93 14.98 18.12
N ASP A 22 -4.67 15.88 17.17
CA ASP A 22 -3.84 15.55 16.01
C ASP A 22 -2.37 15.38 16.43
N PRO A 23 -1.74 14.24 16.13
CA PRO A 23 -0.38 13.95 16.58
C PRO A 23 0.68 14.81 15.87
N ILE A 24 0.42 15.26 14.64
CA ILE A 24 1.37 16.07 13.86
C ILE A 24 1.36 17.49 14.40
N ALA A 25 0.18 18.07 14.59
CA ALA A 25 0.02 19.39 15.20
C ALA A 25 0.54 19.41 16.65
N GLY A 26 0.27 18.35 17.41
CA GLY A 26 0.79 18.20 18.78
C GLY A 26 2.31 18.15 18.82
N LEU A 27 2.94 17.31 17.99
CA LEU A 27 4.39 17.24 17.90
C LEU A 27 4.99 18.57 17.44
N LYS A 28 4.40 19.22 16.43
CA LYS A 28 4.82 20.55 15.97
C LYS A 28 4.86 21.56 17.11
N ALA A 29 3.80 21.61 17.93
CA ALA A 29 3.75 22.51 19.07
C ALA A 29 4.90 22.27 20.05
N HIS A 30 5.19 21.01 20.39
CA HIS A 30 6.32 20.67 21.27
C HIS A 30 7.68 21.01 20.69
N LEU A 31 7.90 20.78 19.38
CA LEU A 31 9.16 21.12 18.72
C LEU A 31 9.44 22.63 18.76
N LEU A 32 8.41 23.45 18.57
CA LEU A 32 8.51 24.91 18.66
C LEU A 32 8.70 25.37 20.11
N GLU A 33 7.91 24.85 21.05
CA GLU A 33 7.99 25.18 22.48
C GLU A 33 9.39 24.92 23.05
N PHE A 34 10.00 23.79 22.67
CA PHE A 34 11.33 23.41 23.12
C PHE A 34 12.47 23.97 22.27
N ASN A 35 12.18 24.84 21.29
CA ASN A 35 13.15 25.40 20.33
C ASN A 35 14.01 24.32 19.64
N ILE A 36 13.42 23.16 19.36
CA ILE A 36 14.09 22.05 18.67
C ILE A 36 14.13 22.28 17.15
N ALA A 37 13.12 22.97 16.61
CA ALA A 37 13.01 23.31 15.20
C ALA A 37 12.32 24.66 15.03
N THR A 38 12.60 25.32 13.91
CA THR A 38 11.94 26.57 13.49
C THR A 38 10.68 26.30 12.67
N GLU A 39 9.79 27.28 12.58
CA GLU A 39 8.58 27.21 11.77
C GLU A 39 8.91 27.02 10.27
N GLU A 40 10.01 27.63 9.82
CA GLU A 40 10.55 27.50 8.47
C GLU A 40 11.02 26.07 8.17
N GLU A 41 11.77 25.45 9.08
CA GLU A 41 12.22 24.05 8.95
C GLU A 41 11.04 23.08 8.89
N ILE A 42 10.05 23.26 9.78
CA ILE A 42 8.84 22.44 9.79
C ILE A 42 8.09 22.56 8.45
N LYS A 43 7.91 23.78 7.94
CA LYS A 43 7.28 24.01 6.63
C LYS A 43 8.09 23.40 5.48
N ALA A 44 9.41 23.41 5.57
CA ALA A 44 10.28 22.79 4.57
C ALA A 44 10.08 21.26 4.56
N PHE A 45 9.98 20.61 5.73
CA PHE A 45 9.67 19.19 5.83
C PHE A 45 8.31 18.85 5.22
N ASP A 46 7.25 19.59 5.56
CA ASP A 46 5.91 19.39 4.99
C ASP A 46 5.91 19.48 3.46
N LYS A 47 6.62 20.47 2.91
CA LYS A 47 6.75 20.63 1.45
C LYS A 47 7.52 19.47 0.82
N SER A 48 8.60 19.02 1.45
CA SER A 48 9.40 17.90 0.96
C SER A 48 8.60 16.59 0.96
N ALA A 49 7.84 16.33 2.02
CA ALA A 49 7.01 15.13 2.16
C ALA A 49 5.90 15.11 1.09
N ARG A 50 5.22 16.25 0.86
CA ARG A 50 4.20 16.37 -0.20
C ARG A 50 4.80 16.11 -1.57
N LYS A 51 5.94 16.75 -1.89
CA LYS A 51 6.63 16.55 -3.16
C LYS A 51 7.00 15.08 -3.36
N TYR A 52 7.56 14.44 -2.34
CA TYR A 52 7.90 13.02 -2.39
C TYR A 52 6.68 12.15 -2.67
N VAL A 53 5.57 12.36 -1.95
CA VAL A 53 4.32 11.60 -2.16
C VAL A 53 3.78 11.81 -3.58
N ASP A 54 3.76 13.05 -4.07
CA ASP A 54 3.29 13.35 -5.42
C ASP A 54 4.14 12.68 -6.51
N GLU A 55 5.46 12.57 -6.29
CA GLU A 55 6.37 11.85 -7.18
C GLU A 55 6.09 10.33 -7.14
N GLN A 56 5.92 9.75 -5.96
CA GLN A 56 5.61 8.32 -5.83
C GLN A 56 4.24 7.96 -6.43
N VAL A 57 3.24 8.82 -6.27
CA VAL A 57 1.91 8.63 -6.88
C VAL A 57 2.03 8.59 -8.41
N LYS A 58 2.79 9.51 -9.01
CA LYS A 58 3.02 9.51 -10.47
C LYS A 58 3.72 8.25 -10.95
N LEU A 59 4.70 7.76 -10.19
CA LEU A 59 5.40 6.51 -10.51
C LEU A 59 4.47 5.30 -10.41
N ALA A 60 3.63 5.25 -9.37
CA ALA A 60 2.66 4.18 -9.18
C ALA A 60 1.59 4.18 -10.27
N ASP A 61 1.03 5.35 -10.62
CA ASP A 61 0.02 5.49 -11.68
C ASP A 61 0.59 5.19 -13.07
N ALA A 62 1.88 5.48 -13.30
CA ALA A 62 2.57 5.14 -14.54
C ALA A 62 3.03 3.68 -14.60
N SER A 63 3.00 2.95 -13.49
CA SER A 63 3.40 1.55 -13.45
C SER A 63 2.43 0.71 -14.29
N PRO A 64 2.92 -0.06 -15.28
CA PRO A 64 2.05 -0.95 -16.02
C PRO A 64 1.47 -2.02 -15.07
N PRO A 65 0.28 -2.55 -15.37
CA PRO A 65 -0.20 -3.75 -14.69
C PRO A 65 0.77 -4.92 -14.94
N PRO A 66 0.79 -5.93 -14.05
CA PRO A 66 1.53 -7.16 -14.31
C PRO A 66 1.14 -7.75 -15.66
N GLU A 67 2.12 -8.31 -16.36
CA GLU A 67 1.85 -8.96 -17.64
C GLU A 67 0.87 -10.13 -17.43
N ALA A 68 -0.06 -10.33 -18.38
CA ALA A 68 -1.04 -11.41 -18.32
C ALA A 68 -0.41 -12.79 -18.66
N LYS A 69 0.72 -13.12 -18.03
CA LYS A 69 1.42 -14.39 -18.15
C LYS A 69 0.88 -15.37 -17.12
N MET A 70 0.74 -16.62 -17.54
CA MET A 70 0.27 -17.67 -16.66
C MET A 70 1.29 -17.99 -15.54
N SER A 71 2.59 -17.81 -15.80
CA SER A 71 3.62 -17.93 -14.77
C SER A 71 3.44 -16.92 -13.63
N ILE A 72 3.02 -15.68 -13.93
CA ILE A 72 2.75 -14.63 -12.92
C ILE A 72 1.49 -14.97 -12.11
N LEU A 73 0.52 -15.66 -12.69
CA LEU A 73 -0.66 -16.10 -11.95
C LEU A 73 -0.32 -17.16 -10.89
N PHE A 74 0.72 -17.98 -11.14
CA PHE A 74 1.07 -19.12 -10.30
C PHE A 74 2.37 -18.94 -9.52
N GLU A 75 3.05 -17.81 -9.65
CA GLU A 75 4.18 -17.44 -8.79
C GLU A 75 3.70 -17.11 -7.37
N ASP A 76 4.61 -17.17 -6.40
CA ASP A 76 4.38 -16.86 -4.97
C ASP A 76 3.29 -17.66 -4.24
N VAL A 77 2.78 -18.75 -4.83
CA VAL A 77 1.92 -19.73 -4.12
C VAL A 77 2.71 -20.55 -3.11
N TYR A 78 3.97 -20.85 -3.45
CA TYR A 78 4.92 -21.59 -2.63
C TYR A 78 6.27 -20.88 -2.63
N VAL A 79 7.05 -21.09 -1.58
CA VAL A 79 8.43 -20.62 -1.53
C VAL A 79 9.29 -21.46 -2.48
N PRO A 80 10.25 -20.87 -3.22
CA PRO A 80 11.14 -21.62 -4.10
C PRO A 80 11.78 -22.85 -3.44
N GLY A 81 11.60 -24.03 -4.05
CA GLY A 81 12.07 -25.33 -3.56
C GLY A 81 11.13 -26.07 -2.61
N SER A 82 9.97 -25.49 -2.27
CA SER A 82 8.92 -26.13 -1.46
C SER A 82 7.67 -26.50 -2.26
N GLU A 83 7.71 -26.26 -3.57
CA GLU A 83 6.56 -26.46 -4.44
C GLU A 83 6.24 -27.94 -4.59
N ILE A 84 4.95 -28.26 -4.58
CA ILE A 84 4.48 -29.55 -5.04
C ILE A 84 4.66 -29.67 -6.56
N PRO A 85 4.83 -30.87 -7.14
CA PRO A 85 5.07 -31.00 -8.59
C PRO A 85 3.97 -30.38 -9.48
N VAL A 86 2.72 -30.41 -9.03
CA VAL A 86 1.56 -29.87 -9.74
C VAL A 86 0.60 -29.17 -8.77
N LEU A 87 0.35 -27.88 -8.99
CA LEU A 87 -0.72 -27.13 -8.34
C LEU A 87 -2.05 -27.40 -9.06
N ARG A 88 -3.03 -27.89 -8.30
CA ARG A 88 -4.34 -28.25 -8.85
C ARG A 88 -5.14 -26.99 -9.21
N GLY A 89 -5.61 -26.93 -10.45
CA GLY A 89 -6.55 -25.91 -10.92
C GLY A 89 -8.01 -26.25 -10.60
N ARG A 90 -8.96 -25.52 -11.17
CA ARG A 90 -10.40 -25.77 -10.97
C ARG A 90 -10.84 -27.04 -11.69
N ILE A 91 -10.24 -27.30 -12.85
CA ILE A 91 -10.44 -28.48 -13.68
C ILE A 91 -9.10 -29.18 -13.88
N ARG A 92 -9.08 -30.28 -14.63
CA ARG A 92 -7.81 -30.97 -14.91
C ARG A 92 -6.89 -30.08 -15.73
N ASP A 93 -7.40 -29.51 -16.81
CA ASP A 93 -6.60 -28.87 -17.85
C ASP A 93 -6.03 -27.48 -17.47
N ASP A 94 -6.43 -26.93 -16.32
CA ASP A 94 -5.88 -25.69 -15.75
C ASP A 94 -4.96 -25.94 -14.54
N SER A 95 -4.58 -27.20 -14.29
CA SER A 95 -3.56 -27.52 -13.28
C SER A 95 -2.17 -27.11 -13.76
N TRP A 96 -1.40 -26.47 -12.89
CA TRP A 96 -0.09 -25.90 -13.19
C TRP A 96 1.04 -26.81 -12.72
N SER A 97 2.04 -27.06 -13.56
CA SER A 97 3.25 -27.78 -13.18
C SER A 97 4.40 -26.79 -13.04
N PHE A 98 4.99 -26.74 -11.85
CA PHE A 98 6.15 -25.89 -11.57
C PHE A 98 7.41 -26.35 -12.31
N GLU A 99 7.57 -27.67 -12.49
CA GLU A 99 8.69 -28.23 -13.27
C GLU A 99 8.62 -27.83 -14.75
N LYS A 100 7.43 -27.84 -15.35
CA LYS A 100 7.24 -27.45 -16.76
C LYS A 100 7.15 -25.94 -16.97
N GLY A 101 6.87 -25.17 -15.92
CA GLY A 101 6.49 -23.76 -16.05
C GLY A 101 5.25 -23.57 -16.94
N GLY A 102 4.29 -24.50 -16.85
CA GLY A 102 3.16 -24.59 -17.78
C GLY A 102 2.02 -25.47 -17.26
N PHE A 103 0.96 -25.62 -18.04
CA PHE A 103 -0.14 -26.52 -17.68
C PHE A 103 0.33 -27.98 -17.67
N ALA A 104 -0.04 -28.72 -16.63
CA ALA A 104 0.44 -30.08 -16.39
C ALA A 104 -0.02 -31.06 -17.47
N TYR A 105 -1.22 -30.86 -18.01
CA TYR A 105 -1.93 -31.80 -18.88
C TYR A 105 -2.22 -31.27 -20.30
N LYS A 106 -1.57 -30.16 -20.70
CA LYS A 106 -1.59 -29.67 -22.08
C LYS A 106 -0.24 -29.87 -22.75
#